data_AF-A0A6G3TAB9-F1
#
_entry.id   AF-A0A6G3TAB9-F1
#
_cell.length_a   1.000
_cell.length_b   1.000
_cell.length_c   1.000
_cell.angle_alpha   90.00
_cell.angle_beta   90.00
_cell.angle_gamma   90.00
#
_symmetry.space_group_name_H-M   'P 1'
#
loop_
_entity.id
_entity.type
_entity.pdbx_description
1 polymer ?
#
loop_
_entity_poly.entity_id
_entity_poly.type
_entity_poly.pdbx_seq_one_letter_code
_entity_poly.pdbx_strand_id
1 'polypeptide(L)'
;MTVTLGDLYDVVHDHLDQATFVRLSGDDSYAQGLALRQVSTLVGHVQLLLRRPAGRTDATADDVARRLHDARRALDAAARWLPAGDPDGVAAHSPLGSAVAASGAVIDLIRGHRDSNGAPVTPYALAFTTRSAQAYHLRHASDVLHSASRIVHTVSRTLNNWNATVRLQTAHASLQHASVQARHRSAGADPTLAVFPQALPLTPVPALPTGPLTENADRIRDDCERLSRTAYETIHSRSARPLSGSDLQLIIQWRSLGTMLAGRLLVHAATESPGAAATALRGCADLFRSAARGWRDVQERWKRVVDVDDPRIRPRLPRPGYEAVRQGQTFPMPRGQVPHPAVETARATALCTGRLLFGGDWAPDSPGAPLRTRSAPDVVADAGGIAELAQTAYRLTVADWQIAVAAPRAMTAIEHRLLTDVPEHRPAGHPYPFYQLHSHQLERLRTSFQRVCAAQQAAAQSLLAAAPTTGMDTRRAVLDAAAHHHITARTWASASVRAPAERAPAARGPVVPPPVAPGEGVRL
;
A
#
# COMPACT_ATOMS: atom_id res chain seq x y z
N MET A 1 6.79 -9.97 -4.03
CA MET A 1 5.39 -9.57 -4.23
C MET A 1 4.77 -9.04 -2.93
N THR A 2 4.39 -7.76 -2.87
CA THR A 2 3.53 -7.24 -1.78
C THR A 2 2.18 -7.92 -1.82
N VAL A 3 1.80 -8.53 -0.70
CA VAL A 3 0.47 -9.06 -0.48
C VAL A 3 -0.53 -7.91 -0.34
N THR A 4 -1.62 -7.95 -1.09
CA THR A 4 -2.73 -6.99 -0.98
C THR A 4 -3.85 -7.53 -0.10
N LEU A 5 -4.77 -6.64 0.29
CA LEU A 5 -5.95 -7.05 1.05
C LEU A 5 -6.83 -8.06 0.30
N GLY A 6 -6.97 -7.92 -1.02
CA GLY A 6 -7.69 -8.85 -1.87
C GLY A 6 -7.05 -10.23 -1.84
N ASP A 7 -5.73 -10.31 -2.03
CA ASP A 7 -4.99 -11.57 -1.99
C ASP A 7 -5.20 -12.31 -0.66
N LEU A 8 -5.18 -11.59 0.47
CA LEU A 8 -5.44 -12.20 1.78
C LEU A 8 -6.88 -12.73 1.90
N TYR A 9 -7.86 -11.98 1.39
CA TYR A 9 -9.23 -12.47 1.41
C TYR A 9 -9.41 -13.69 0.52
N ASP A 10 -8.80 -13.72 -0.66
CA ASP A 10 -8.86 -14.87 -1.57
C ASP A 10 -8.24 -16.11 -0.90
N VAL A 11 -7.08 -15.97 -0.24
CA VAL A 11 -6.46 -17.05 0.55
C VAL A 11 -7.37 -17.52 1.69
N VAL A 12 -8.06 -16.62 2.39
CA VAL A 12 -9.05 -16.99 3.43
C VAL A 12 -10.18 -17.82 2.82
N HIS A 13 -10.76 -17.38 1.69
CA HIS A 13 -11.88 -18.06 1.06
C HIS A 13 -11.48 -19.43 0.51
N ASP A 14 -10.35 -19.53 -0.19
CA ASP A 14 -9.85 -20.79 -0.75
C ASP A 14 -9.63 -21.85 0.34
N HIS A 15 -8.99 -21.47 1.44
CA HIS A 15 -8.74 -22.37 2.55
C HIS A 15 -10.00 -22.74 3.35
N LEU A 16 -10.98 -21.83 3.45
CA LEU A 16 -12.27 -22.14 4.06
C LEU A 16 -13.10 -23.08 3.19
N ASP A 17 -13.10 -22.89 1.88
CA ASP A 17 -13.77 -23.79 0.96
C ASP A 17 -13.16 -25.19 1.07
N GLN A 18 -11.83 -25.31 1.01
CA GLN A 18 -11.12 -26.57 1.28
C GLN A 18 -11.52 -27.18 2.64
N ALA A 19 -11.55 -26.40 3.71
CA ALA A 19 -11.94 -26.87 5.04
C ALA A 19 -13.39 -27.38 5.10
N THR A 20 -14.31 -26.83 4.29
CA THR A 20 -15.70 -27.31 4.24
C THR A 20 -15.86 -28.62 3.45
N PHE A 21 -14.89 -28.97 2.59
CA PHE A 21 -14.89 -30.21 1.82
C PHE A 21 -14.11 -31.36 2.51
N VAL A 22 -13.11 -31.04 3.33
CA VAL A 22 -12.40 -32.04 4.14
C VAL A 22 -13.38 -32.62 5.17
N ARG A 23 -13.71 -33.91 5.03
CA ARG A 23 -14.51 -34.63 6.03
C ARG A 23 -13.72 -34.68 7.34
N LEU A 24 -14.18 -33.94 8.34
CA LEU A 24 -13.79 -34.20 9.72
C LEU A 24 -14.26 -35.62 10.06
N SER A 25 -13.34 -36.53 10.35
CA SER A 25 -13.70 -37.87 10.83
C SER A 25 -14.60 -37.71 12.06
N GLY A 26 -15.76 -38.37 12.03
CA GLY A 26 -16.76 -38.29 13.10
C GLY A 26 -16.23 -38.75 14.46
N ASP A 27 -15.19 -39.57 14.46
CA ASP A 27 -14.62 -40.20 15.66
C ASP A 27 -13.48 -39.40 16.30
N ASP A 28 -12.98 -38.33 15.65
CA ASP A 28 -11.89 -37.50 16.18
C ASP A 28 -12.42 -36.27 16.93
N SER A 29 -12.80 -36.50 18.18
CA SER A 29 -13.25 -35.45 19.12
C SER A 29 -12.24 -34.32 19.32
N TYR A 30 -10.94 -34.59 19.13
CA TYR A 30 -9.87 -33.59 19.24
C TYR A 30 -9.86 -32.67 18.02
N ALA A 31 -9.93 -33.24 16.81
CA ALA A 31 -10.05 -32.46 15.57
C ALA A 31 -11.31 -31.58 15.56
N GLN A 32 -12.43 -32.09 16.07
CA GLN A 32 -13.68 -31.33 16.21
C GLN A 32 -13.54 -30.16 17.19
N GLY A 33 -12.90 -30.38 18.35
CA GLY A 33 -12.60 -29.33 19.33
C GLY A 33 -11.70 -28.23 18.75
N LEU A 34 -10.64 -28.63 18.04
CA LEU A 34 -9.74 -27.70 17.37
C LEU A 34 -10.45 -26.87 16.30
N ALA A 35 -11.26 -27.51 15.44
CA ALA A 35 -12.00 -26.83 14.39
C ALA A 35 -12.95 -25.76 14.95
N LEU A 36 -13.64 -26.05 16.07
CA LEU A 36 -14.53 -25.09 16.71
C LEU A 36 -13.80 -23.89 17.34
N ARG A 37 -12.59 -24.10 17.89
CA ARG A 37 -11.74 -23.00 18.36
C ARG A 37 -11.27 -22.11 17.20
N GLN A 38 -10.86 -22.72 16.09
CA GLN A 38 -10.46 -21.98 14.89
C GLN A 38 -11.64 -21.19 14.30
N VAL A 39 -12.84 -21.78 14.25
CA VAL A 39 -14.06 -21.06 13.86
C VAL A 39 -14.38 -19.91 14.83
N SER A 40 -14.28 -20.12 16.15
CA SER A 40 -14.48 -19.05 17.15
C SER A 40 -13.49 -17.90 16.94
N THR A 41 -12.24 -18.22 16.58
CA THR A 41 -11.19 -17.25 16.26
C THR A 41 -11.53 -16.44 15.01
N LEU A 42 -11.94 -17.09 13.91
CA LEU A 42 -12.41 -16.42 12.68
C LEU A 42 -13.60 -15.50 12.94
N VAL A 43 -14.59 -15.95 13.72
CA VAL A 43 -15.74 -15.12 14.13
C VAL A 43 -15.27 -13.90 14.93
N GLY A 44 -14.28 -14.09 15.82
CA GLY A 44 -13.63 -13.01 16.54
C GLY A 44 -12.94 -12.00 15.63
N HIS A 45 -12.23 -12.46 14.60
CA HIS A 45 -11.58 -11.61 13.60
C HIS A 45 -12.61 -10.77 12.82
N VAL A 46 -13.67 -11.39 12.33
CA VAL A 46 -14.77 -10.70 11.63
C VAL A 46 -15.41 -9.65 12.54
N GLN A 47 -15.68 -10.00 13.81
CA GLN A 47 -16.22 -9.06 14.79
C GLN A 47 -15.28 -7.86 14.99
N LEU A 48 -13.97 -8.08 14.99
CA LEU A 48 -12.97 -7.02 15.16
C LEU A 48 -12.93 -6.08 13.95
N LEU A 49 -12.97 -6.62 12.73
CA LEU A 49 -13.00 -5.83 11.49
C LEU A 49 -14.27 -4.99 11.34
N LEU A 50 -15.40 -5.49 11.86
CA LEU A 50 -16.68 -4.79 11.80
C LEU A 50 -16.90 -3.77 12.94
N ARG A 51 -16.03 -3.74 13.96
CA ARG A 51 -16.10 -2.75 15.03
C ARG A 51 -15.82 -1.35 14.46
N ARG A 52 -16.81 -0.46 14.56
CA ARG A 52 -16.62 0.95 14.23
C ARG A 52 -15.70 1.62 15.26
N PRO A 53 -14.84 2.58 14.85
CA PRO A 53 -14.23 3.51 15.78
C PRO A 53 -15.33 4.23 16.58
N ALA A 54 -15.11 4.44 17.87
CA ALA A 54 -16.10 5.04 18.77
C ALA A 54 -16.67 6.35 18.20
N GLY A 55 -18.00 6.44 18.03
CA GLY A 55 -18.66 7.71 17.70
C GLY A 55 -19.87 7.67 16.74
N ARG A 56 -20.19 6.54 16.08
CA ARG A 56 -21.41 6.44 15.24
C ARG A 56 -22.14 5.12 15.42
N THR A 57 -23.06 5.10 16.38
CA THR A 57 -24.09 4.07 16.55
C THR A 57 -25.23 4.32 15.56
N ASP A 58 -25.22 3.60 14.44
CA ASP A 58 -26.47 3.29 13.74
C ASP A 58 -27.07 2.09 14.45
N ALA A 59 -28.24 2.24 15.05
CA ALA A 59 -28.94 1.16 15.76
C ALA A 59 -29.22 -0.08 14.88
N THR A 60 -29.15 0.07 13.55
CA THR A 60 -29.32 -1.03 12.59
C THR A 60 -28.01 -1.81 12.35
N ALA A 61 -26.83 -1.20 12.47
CA ALA A 61 -25.53 -1.86 12.30
C ALA A 61 -25.25 -2.91 13.40
N ASP A 62 -25.97 -2.83 14.53
CA ASP A 62 -25.82 -3.69 15.71
C ASP A 62 -26.30 -5.14 15.53
N ASP A 63 -27.07 -5.47 14.50
CA ASP A 63 -27.61 -6.83 14.32
C ASP A 63 -26.53 -7.86 13.96
N VAL A 64 -25.66 -7.57 13.00
CA VAL A 64 -24.57 -8.49 12.63
C VAL A 64 -23.64 -8.68 13.83
N ALA A 65 -23.23 -7.59 14.48
CA ALA A 65 -22.36 -7.65 15.65
C ALA A 65 -22.98 -8.44 16.82
N ARG A 66 -24.28 -8.26 17.10
CA ARG A 66 -25.01 -9.06 18.09
C ARG A 66 -25.01 -10.55 17.74
N ARG A 67 -25.33 -10.90 16.50
CA ARG A 67 -25.37 -12.31 16.07
C ARG A 67 -24.00 -12.98 16.11
N LEU A 68 -22.93 -12.26 15.78
CA LEU A 68 -21.56 -12.75 15.94
C LEU A 68 -21.22 -12.99 17.42
N HIS A 69 -21.66 -12.08 18.31
CA HIS A 69 -21.48 -12.24 19.74
C HIS A 69 -22.24 -13.45 20.31
N ASP A 70 -23.50 -13.65 19.88
CA ASP A 70 -24.30 -14.81 20.24
C ASP A 70 -23.66 -16.12 19.75
N ALA A 71 -23.20 -16.14 18.49
CA ALA A 71 -22.50 -17.28 17.92
C ALA A 71 -21.24 -17.62 18.72
N ARG A 72 -20.41 -16.62 19.05
CA ARG A 72 -19.18 -16.84 19.82
C ARG A 72 -19.48 -17.37 21.22
N ARG A 73 -20.45 -16.78 21.93
CA ARG A 73 -20.91 -17.30 23.23
C ARG A 73 -21.38 -18.75 23.16
N ALA A 74 -22.08 -19.11 22.09
CA ALA A 74 -22.56 -20.48 21.89
C ALA A 74 -21.41 -21.46 21.57
N LEU A 75 -20.43 -21.04 20.77
CA LEU A 75 -19.20 -21.82 20.49
C LEU A 75 -18.39 -22.04 21.77
N ASP A 76 -18.14 -20.98 22.55
CA ASP A 76 -17.40 -21.05 23.81
C ASP A 76 -18.14 -21.95 24.82
N ALA A 77 -19.47 -21.88 24.86
CA ALA A 77 -20.29 -22.73 25.71
C ALA A 77 -20.22 -24.21 25.29
N ALA A 78 -20.15 -24.51 24.00
CA ALA A 78 -20.01 -25.87 23.46
C ALA A 78 -18.59 -26.43 23.70
N ALA A 79 -17.56 -25.59 23.60
CA ALA A 79 -16.16 -25.98 23.77
C ALA A 79 -15.86 -26.58 25.15
N ARG A 80 -16.67 -26.28 26.18
CA ARG A 80 -16.56 -26.88 27.53
C ARG A 80 -16.76 -28.40 27.54
N TRP A 81 -17.38 -28.95 26.50
CA TRP A 81 -17.68 -30.38 26.37
C TRP A 81 -16.75 -31.10 25.40
N LEU A 82 -15.68 -30.44 24.95
CA LEU A 82 -14.73 -30.96 23.97
C LEU A 82 -13.33 -31.03 24.57
N PRO A 83 -12.47 -31.95 24.10
CA PRO A 83 -11.09 -32.02 24.55
C PRO A 83 -10.37 -30.69 24.32
N ALA A 84 -9.55 -30.28 25.29
CA ALA A 84 -8.67 -29.15 25.10
C ALA A 84 -7.52 -29.56 24.17
N GLY A 85 -7.49 -28.97 22.98
CA GLY A 85 -6.35 -29.14 22.06
C GLY A 85 -5.17 -28.24 22.41
N ASP A 86 -3.97 -28.77 22.23
CA ASP A 86 -2.72 -28.02 22.17
C ASP A 86 -2.69 -27.25 20.83
N PRO A 87 -2.68 -25.91 20.84
CA PRO A 87 -2.87 -25.10 19.64
C PRO A 87 -1.70 -25.16 18.64
N ASP A 88 -0.51 -25.57 19.05
CA ASP A 88 0.71 -25.18 18.33
C ASP A 88 1.32 -26.25 17.41
N GLY A 89 0.95 -27.54 17.53
CA GLY A 89 1.67 -28.63 16.84
C GLY A 89 1.08 -29.13 15.51
N VAL A 90 -0.25 -29.20 15.39
CA VAL A 90 -0.97 -29.81 14.23
C VAL A 90 -1.88 -28.81 13.51
N ALA A 91 -2.23 -27.71 14.18
CA ALA A 91 -3.18 -26.71 13.68
C ALA A 91 -2.60 -25.79 12.59
N ALA A 92 -1.29 -25.59 12.55
CA ALA A 92 -0.63 -24.67 11.63
C ALA A 92 -0.65 -25.11 10.16
N HIS A 93 -0.94 -26.39 9.89
CA HIS A 93 -0.93 -26.96 8.53
C HIS A 93 -2.31 -27.44 8.04
N SER A 94 -3.39 -27.20 8.81
CA SER A 94 -4.74 -27.48 8.32
C SER A 94 -5.27 -26.33 7.45
N PRO A 95 -6.16 -26.58 6.49
CA PRO A 95 -6.80 -25.51 5.70
C PRO A 95 -7.48 -24.48 6.61
N LEU A 96 -8.19 -24.93 7.64
CA LEU A 96 -8.86 -24.04 8.59
C LEU A 96 -7.87 -23.21 9.43
N GLY A 97 -6.72 -23.76 9.82
CA GLY A 97 -5.66 -23.01 10.49
C GLY A 97 -5.02 -21.97 9.58
N SER A 98 -4.82 -22.30 8.30
CA SER A 98 -4.31 -21.38 7.28
C SER A 98 -5.30 -20.23 7.03
N ALA A 99 -6.61 -20.50 7.01
CA ALA A 99 -7.64 -19.47 6.94
C ALA A 99 -7.64 -18.55 8.18
N VAL A 100 -7.45 -19.09 9.39
CA VAL A 100 -7.30 -18.29 10.62
C VAL A 100 -6.08 -17.37 10.51
N ALA A 101 -4.93 -17.90 10.08
CA ALA A 101 -3.69 -17.14 9.92
C ALA A 101 -3.85 -16.01 8.89
N ALA A 102 -4.41 -16.30 7.72
CA ALA A 102 -4.67 -15.30 6.68
C ALA A 102 -5.69 -14.23 7.13
N SER A 103 -6.73 -14.63 7.88
CA SER A 103 -7.69 -13.69 8.48
C SER A 103 -7.05 -12.79 9.55
N GLY A 104 -6.10 -13.32 10.33
CA GLY A 104 -5.27 -12.52 11.25
C GLY A 104 -4.39 -11.53 10.47
N ALA A 105 -3.76 -11.97 9.38
CA ALA A 105 -2.96 -11.13 8.52
C ALA A 105 -3.76 -9.98 7.89
N VAL A 106 -5.06 -10.16 7.60
CA VAL A 106 -5.94 -9.05 7.18
C VAL A 106 -6.03 -7.96 8.25
N ILE A 107 -6.21 -8.34 9.51
CA ILE A 107 -6.27 -7.39 10.63
C ILE A 107 -4.94 -6.67 10.79
N ASP A 108 -3.84 -7.42 10.74
CA ASP A 108 -2.49 -6.87 10.90
C ASP A 108 -2.13 -5.95 9.73
N LEU A 109 -2.53 -6.29 8.51
CA LEU A 109 -2.35 -5.47 7.33
C LEU A 109 -3.03 -4.11 7.54
N ILE A 110 -4.31 -4.08 7.95
CA ILE A 110 -5.04 -2.84 8.20
C ILE A 110 -4.43 -2.04 9.36
N ARG A 111 -4.07 -2.73 10.46
CA ARG A 111 -3.45 -2.09 11.63
C ARG A 111 -2.07 -1.52 11.33
N GLY A 112 -1.31 -2.14 10.42
CA GLY A 112 0.04 -1.69 10.06
C GLY A 112 0.11 -0.27 9.52
N HIS A 113 -1.02 0.28 9.03
CA HIS A 113 -1.11 1.67 8.60
C HIS A 113 -1.22 2.67 9.77
N ARG A 114 -1.20 2.20 11.02
CA ARG A 114 -1.25 3.00 12.25
C ARG A 114 -0.10 2.64 13.18
N ASP A 115 0.34 3.61 13.99
CA ASP A 115 1.32 3.38 15.05
C ASP A 115 0.68 2.75 16.30
N SER A 116 1.49 2.51 17.34
CA SER A 116 1.04 1.97 18.63
C SER A 116 0.00 2.83 19.34
N ASN A 117 -0.09 4.13 19.01
CA ASN A 117 -1.06 5.07 19.57
C ASN A 117 -2.31 5.17 18.69
N GLY A 118 -2.40 4.41 17.61
CA GLY A 118 -3.50 4.43 16.65
C GLY A 118 -3.45 5.59 15.65
N ALA A 119 -2.39 6.40 15.67
CA ALA A 119 -2.21 7.51 14.74
C ALA A 119 -1.80 6.99 13.36
N PRO A 120 -2.27 7.59 12.25
CA PRO A 120 -1.96 7.09 10.92
C PRO A 120 -0.48 7.31 10.57
N VAL A 121 0.17 6.31 9.97
CA VAL A 121 1.57 6.37 9.51
C VAL A 121 1.71 6.28 7.98
N THR A 122 0.61 6.06 7.27
CA THR A 122 0.56 6.05 5.80
C THR A 122 -0.68 6.80 5.32
N PRO A 123 -0.75 7.22 4.04
CA PRO A 123 -1.92 7.90 3.51
C PRO A 123 -3.16 7.00 3.42
N TYR A 124 -2.98 5.68 3.40
CA TYR A 124 -4.06 4.71 3.29
C TYR A 124 -4.77 4.40 4.63
N ALA A 125 -4.25 4.89 5.76
CA ALA A 125 -4.77 4.59 7.08
C ALA A 125 -6.24 5.00 7.32
N LEU A 126 -6.76 5.90 6.47
CA LEU A 126 -8.15 6.37 6.50
C LEU A 126 -9.06 5.68 5.48
N ALA A 127 -8.54 4.75 4.66
CA ALA A 127 -9.35 4.05 3.65
C ALA A 127 -10.57 3.34 4.26
N PHE A 128 -10.46 2.87 5.50
CA PHE A 128 -11.53 2.15 6.21
C PHE A 128 -12.46 3.03 7.06
N THR A 129 -12.41 4.36 6.93
CA THR A 129 -13.35 5.25 7.65
C THR A 129 -14.69 5.45 6.93
N THR A 130 -14.84 4.89 5.72
CA THR A 130 -16.02 5.09 4.86
C THR A 130 -17.03 3.96 4.96
N ARG A 131 -18.29 4.23 4.59
CA ARG A 131 -19.35 3.21 4.52
C ARG A 131 -19.06 2.15 3.45
N SER A 132 -18.48 2.55 2.32
CA SER A 132 -18.13 1.63 1.22
C SER A 132 -17.02 0.65 1.61
N ALA A 133 -16.10 1.07 2.47
CA ALA A 133 -15.08 0.19 3.05
C ALA A 133 -15.66 -0.82 4.06
N GLN A 134 -16.61 -0.38 4.88
CA GLN A 134 -17.36 -1.30 5.74
C GLN A 134 -18.15 -2.32 4.90
N ALA A 135 -18.77 -1.89 3.80
CA ALA A 135 -19.47 -2.78 2.88
C ALA A 135 -18.53 -3.81 2.22
N TYR A 136 -17.28 -3.43 1.91
CA TYR A 136 -16.26 -4.35 1.40
C TYR A 136 -15.93 -5.46 2.42
N HIS A 137 -15.71 -5.10 3.70
CA HIS A 137 -15.52 -6.11 4.76
C HIS A 137 -16.76 -6.99 4.96
N LEU A 138 -17.97 -6.42 4.89
CA LEU A 138 -19.20 -7.19 5.00
C LEU A 138 -19.37 -8.20 3.86
N ARG A 139 -18.91 -7.88 2.64
CA ARG A 139 -18.92 -8.81 1.49
C ARG A 139 -18.13 -10.07 1.85
N HIS A 140 -16.86 -9.92 2.22
CA HIS A 140 -16.00 -11.06 2.56
C HIS A 140 -16.41 -11.74 3.88
N ALA A 141 -16.88 -10.97 4.86
CA ALA A 141 -17.42 -11.54 6.09
C ALA A 141 -18.61 -12.46 5.80
N SER A 142 -19.46 -12.14 4.82
CA SER A 142 -20.60 -13.00 4.49
C SER A 142 -20.16 -14.43 4.11
N ASP A 143 -19.13 -14.56 3.28
CA ASP A 143 -18.65 -15.86 2.83
C ASP A 143 -17.89 -16.61 3.94
N VAL A 144 -17.08 -15.91 4.73
CA VAL A 144 -16.42 -16.48 5.92
C VAL A 144 -17.45 -17.04 6.90
N LEU A 145 -18.51 -16.29 7.20
CA LEU A 145 -19.56 -16.70 8.14
C LEU A 145 -20.39 -17.86 7.60
N HIS A 146 -20.65 -17.87 6.29
CA HIS A 146 -21.31 -19.00 5.64
C HIS A 146 -20.49 -20.29 5.79
N SER A 147 -19.19 -20.26 5.44
CA SER A 147 -18.32 -21.44 5.54
C SER A 147 -18.12 -21.88 7.00
N ALA A 148 -17.91 -20.93 7.92
CA ALA A 148 -17.87 -21.21 9.35
C ALA A 148 -19.14 -21.91 9.85
N SER A 149 -20.32 -21.46 9.42
CA SER A 149 -21.58 -22.09 9.81
C SER A 149 -21.73 -23.52 9.28
N ARG A 150 -21.19 -23.84 8.09
CA ARG A 150 -21.20 -25.19 7.52
C ARG A 150 -20.30 -26.14 8.32
N ILE A 151 -19.14 -25.66 8.75
CA ILE A 151 -18.23 -26.41 9.63
C ILE A 151 -18.92 -26.70 10.97
N VAL A 152 -19.51 -25.69 11.60
CA VAL A 152 -20.26 -25.84 12.87
C VAL A 152 -21.41 -26.83 12.72
N HIS A 153 -22.15 -26.76 11.62
CA HIS A 153 -23.23 -27.71 11.34
C HIS A 153 -22.71 -29.15 11.23
N THR A 154 -21.62 -29.35 10.50
CA THR A 154 -21.01 -30.68 10.32
C THR A 154 -20.54 -31.27 11.65
N VAL A 155 -19.88 -30.46 12.49
CA VAL A 155 -19.45 -30.88 13.84
C VAL A 155 -20.67 -31.18 14.73
N SER A 156 -21.74 -30.36 14.66
CA SER A 156 -22.96 -30.60 15.45
C SER A 156 -23.64 -31.94 15.15
N ARG A 157 -23.51 -32.46 13.92
CA ARG A 157 -24.10 -33.73 13.49
C ARG A 157 -23.28 -34.96 13.87
N THR A 158 -22.01 -34.77 14.20
CA THR A 158 -21.06 -35.85 14.50
C THR A 158 -20.78 -35.98 15.99
N LEU A 159 -21.14 -34.97 16.79
CA LEU A 159 -20.96 -34.99 18.23
C LEU A 159 -22.01 -35.83 18.97
N ASN A 160 -21.53 -36.74 19.81
CA ASN A 160 -22.35 -37.59 20.69
C ASN A 160 -22.75 -36.90 22.02
N ASN A 161 -22.68 -35.56 22.11
CA ASN A 161 -23.06 -34.80 23.31
C ASN A 161 -24.21 -33.83 23.01
N TRP A 162 -25.41 -34.15 23.51
CA TRP A 162 -26.62 -33.36 23.31
C TRP A 162 -26.46 -31.88 23.68
N ASN A 163 -25.83 -31.59 24.82
CA ASN A 163 -25.64 -30.21 25.29
C ASN A 163 -24.71 -29.41 24.37
N ALA A 164 -23.65 -30.05 23.86
CA ALA A 164 -22.78 -29.43 22.86
C ALA A 164 -23.53 -29.20 21.55
N THR A 165 -24.29 -30.18 21.07
CA THR A 165 -25.06 -30.12 19.83
C THR A 165 -26.06 -28.97 19.82
N VAL A 166 -26.85 -28.77 20.90
CA VAL A 166 -27.81 -27.66 21.00
C VAL A 166 -27.11 -26.30 20.91
N ARG A 167 -25.95 -26.16 21.56
CA ARG A 167 -25.16 -24.92 21.50
C ARG A 167 -24.57 -24.68 20.11
N LEU A 168 -24.09 -25.72 19.43
CA LEU A 168 -23.60 -25.60 18.06
C LEU A 168 -24.70 -25.30 17.05
N GLN A 169 -25.91 -25.83 17.24
CA GLN A 169 -27.08 -25.45 16.43
C GLN A 169 -27.44 -23.97 16.61
N THR A 170 -27.35 -23.46 17.85
CA THR A 170 -27.51 -22.02 18.14
C THR A 170 -26.45 -21.19 17.42
N ALA A 171 -25.18 -21.60 17.51
CA ALA A 171 -24.09 -20.94 16.81
C ALA A 171 -24.29 -20.95 15.29
N HIS A 172 -24.66 -22.10 14.72
CA HIS A 172 -24.96 -22.25 13.29
C HIS A 172 -26.06 -21.29 12.82
N ALA A 173 -27.19 -21.23 13.53
CA ALA A 173 -28.29 -20.33 13.20
C ALA A 173 -27.88 -18.86 13.27
N SER A 174 -27.12 -18.46 14.30
CA SER A 174 -26.62 -17.09 14.42
C SER A 174 -25.63 -16.73 13.31
N LEU A 175 -24.73 -17.64 12.91
CA LEU A 175 -23.77 -17.42 11.82
C LEU A 175 -24.46 -17.33 10.45
N GLN A 176 -25.44 -18.19 10.17
CA GLN A 176 -26.24 -18.13 8.95
C GLN A 176 -27.00 -16.80 8.85
N HIS A 177 -27.63 -16.37 9.94
CA HIS A 177 -28.32 -15.08 9.97
C HIS A 177 -27.35 -13.91 9.76
N ALA A 178 -26.19 -13.93 10.43
CA ALA A 178 -25.16 -12.91 10.27
C ALA A 178 -24.62 -12.87 8.82
N SER A 179 -24.41 -14.03 8.21
CA SER A 179 -23.98 -14.18 6.81
C SER A 179 -24.97 -13.52 5.83
N VAL A 180 -26.27 -13.82 5.96
CA VAL A 180 -27.31 -13.24 5.09
C VAL A 180 -27.38 -11.72 5.25
N GLN A 181 -27.33 -11.23 6.50
CA GLN A 181 -27.35 -9.80 6.78
C GLN A 181 -26.09 -9.09 6.27
N ALA A 182 -24.91 -9.71 6.40
CA ALA A 182 -23.66 -9.18 5.87
C ALA A 182 -23.73 -9.04 4.35
N ARG A 183 -24.23 -10.06 3.63
CA ARG A 183 -24.43 -10.03 2.19
C ARG A 183 -25.43 -8.97 1.73
N HIS A 184 -26.52 -8.79 2.49
CA HIS A 184 -27.49 -7.74 2.18
C HIS A 184 -26.89 -6.33 2.35
N ARG A 185 -26.04 -6.15 3.38
CA ARG A 185 -25.44 -4.85 3.73
C ARG A 185 -24.12 -4.54 3.01
N SER A 186 -23.58 -5.49 2.24
CA SER A 186 -22.39 -5.29 1.43
C SER A 186 -22.65 -4.57 0.10
N ALA A 187 -23.90 -4.15 -0.16
CA ALA A 187 -24.23 -3.35 -1.32
C ALA A 187 -23.42 -2.04 -1.33
N GLY A 188 -22.80 -1.72 -2.47
CA GLY A 188 -21.90 -0.57 -2.60
C GLY A 188 -20.50 -0.77 -2.00
N ALA A 189 -20.06 -2.03 -1.81
CA ALA A 189 -18.68 -2.36 -1.51
C ALA A 189 -17.73 -1.72 -2.52
N ASP A 190 -16.66 -1.09 -2.02
CA ASP A 190 -15.62 -0.49 -2.86
C ASP A 190 -14.61 -1.56 -3.33
N PRO A 191 -14.62 -1.97 -4.60
CA PRO A 191 -13.71 -3.01 -5.09
C PRO A 191 -12.24 -2.54 -5.13
N THR A 192 -11.96 -1.25 -5.01
CA THR A 192 -10.60 -0.70 -5.03
C THR A 192 -9.84 -1.04 -3.74
N LEU A 193 -10.53 -1.43 -2.68
CA LEU A 193 -9.90 -1.90 -1.45
C LEU A 193 -9.20 -3.25 -1.62
N ALA A 194 -9.50 -4.01 -2.68
CA ALA A 194 -8.76 -5.23 -2.98
C ALA A 194 -7.26 -4.96 -3.17
N VAL A 195 -6.89 -3.82 -3.76
CA VAL A 195 -5.48 -3.44 -4.00
C VAL A 195 -4.87 -2.63 -2.85
N PHE A 196 -5.52 -2.64 -1.68
CA PHE A 196 -5.03 -1.97 -0.48
C PHE A 196 -3.67 -2.57 -0.07
N PRO A 197 -2.59 -1.75 -0.04
CA PRO A 197 -1.23 -2.26 0.10
C PRO A 197 -0.88 -2.60 1.54
N GLN A 198 0.15 -3.40 1.72
CA GLN A 198 0.80 -3.57 3.02
C GLN A 198 1.57 -2.30 3.43
N ALA A 199 1.44 -1.88 4.69
CA ALA A 199 2.30 -0.85 5.29
C ALA A 199 3.71 -1.39 5.57
N LEU A 200 4.61 -1.26 4.59
CA LEU A 200 5.98 -1.75 4.74
C LEU A 200 6.78 -0.95 5.79
N PRO A 201 7.71 -1.60 6.52
CA PRO A 201 8.64 -0.90 7.40
C PRO A 201 9.60 -0.03 6.57
N LEU A 202 10.07 1.07 7.18
CA LEU A 202 11.03 1.99 6.55
C LEU A 202 12.43 1.39 6.40
N THR A 203 12.71 0.22 6.99
CA THR A 203 13.98 -0.49 6.82
C THR A 203 14.23 -0.72 5.33
N PRO A 204 15.31 -0.15 4.77
CA PRO A 204 15.58 -0.25 3.34
C PRO A 204 16.07 -1.66 3.01
N VAL A 205 15.68 -2.17 1.85
CA VAL A 205 16.22 -3.42 1.32
C VAL A 205 17.19 -3.01 0.20
N PRO A 206 18.51 -3.28 0.31
CA PRO A 206 19.51 -2.81 -0.67
C PRO A 206 19.48 -3.64 -1.95
N ALA A 207 19.45 -2.98 -3.12
CA ALA A 207 19.41 -3.67 -4.42
C ALA A 207 20.73 -4.42 -4.68
N LEU A 208 20.72 -5.73 -4.46
CA LEU A 208 21.91 -6.58 -4.64
C LEU A 208 22.07 -6.94 -6.12
N PRO A 209 23.28 -6.84 -6.71
CA PRO A 209 23.55 -7.21 -8.10
C PRO A 209 23.15 -8.66 -8.45
N THR A 210 23.27 -9.56 -7.47
CA THR A 210 22.99 -10.99 -7.59
C THR A 210 21.51 -11.36 -7.48
N GLY A 211 20.62 -10.41 -7.18
CA GLY A 211 19.19 -10.69 -7.07
C GLY A 211 18.55 -11.01 -8.43
N PRO A 212 17.53 -11.89 -8.49
CA PRO A 212 16.87 -12.23 -9.75
C PRO A 212 16.19 -11.01 -10.39
N LEU A 213 16.28 -10.88 -11.72
CA LEU A 213 15.75 -9.72 -12.44
C LEU A 213 14.22 -9.66 -12.45
N THR A 214 13.59 -10.83 -12.43
CA THR A 214 12.13 -11.01 -12.35
C THR A 214 11.50 -10.41 -11.09
N GLU A 215 12.28 -10.19 -10.03
CA GLU A 215 11.80 -9.58 -8.78
C GLU A 215 11.95 -8.05 -8.76
N ASN A 216 12.63 -7.45 -9.74
CA ASN A 216 12.92 -6.01 -9.70
C ASN A 216 11.66 -5.15 -9.78
N ALA A 217 10.66 -5.54 -10.58
CA ALA A 217 9.40 -4.80 -10.68
C ALA A 217 8.64 -4.80 -9.35
N ASP A 218 8.47 -5.98 -8.74
CA ASP A 218 7.93 -6.13 -7.38
C ASP A 218 8.65 -5.25 -6.38
N ARG A 219 9.97 -5.31 -6.39
CA ARG A 219 10.80 -4.56 -5.48
C ARG A 219 10.65 -3.05 -5.65
N ILE A 220 10.54 -2.56 -6.89
CA ILE A 220 10.24 -1.15 -7.16
C ILE A 220 8.89 -0.78 -6.55
N ARG A 221 7.87 -1.63 -6.67
CA ARG A 221 6.54 -1.39 -6.09
C ARG A 221 6.60 -1.30 -4.56
N ASP A 222 7.28 -2.23 -3.90
CA ASP A 222 7.50 -2.23 -2.45
C ASP A 222 8.23 -0.96 -1.98
N ASP A 223 9.30 -0.58 -2.68
CA ASP A 223 10.07 0.62 -2.34
C ASP A 223 9.27 1.91 -2.60
N CYS A 224 8.32 1.92 -3.55
CA CYS A 224 7.38 3.01 -3.70
C CYS A 224 6.46 3.15 -2.48
N GLU A 225 6.02 2.06 -1.84
CA GLU A 225 5.23 2.13 -0.60
C GLU A 225 6.08 2.69 0.56
N ARG A 226 7.35 2.30 0.67
CA ARG A 226 8.29 2.84 1.68
C ARG A 226 8.55 4.34 1.49
N LEU A 227 8.72 4.79 0.25
CA LEU A 227 8.87 6.21 -0.07
C LEU A 227 7.57 6.98 0.22
N SER A 228 6.41 6.39 -0.09
CA SER A 228 5.11 6.98 0.18
C SER A 228 4.88 7.18 1.68
N ARG A 229 5.24 6.17 2.49
CA ARG A 229 5.26 6.27 3.95
C ARG A 229 6.19 7.39 4.44
N THR A 230 7.41 7.46 3.92
CA THR A 230 8.37 8.54 4.27
C THR A 230 7.79 9.93 3.99
N ALA A 231 7.19 10.11 2.81
CA ALA A 231 6.55 11.37 2.43
C ALA A 231 5.41 11.73 3.39
N TYR A 232 4.56 10.75 3.73
CA TYR A 232 3.45 10.96 4.65
C TYR A 232 3.91 11.33 6.06
N GLU A 233 4.88 10.60 6.62
CA GLU A 233 5.46 10.90 7.94
C GLU A 233 6.14 12.28 7.97
N THR A 234 6.79 12.68 6.86
CA THR A 234 7.41 14.01 6.71
C THR A 234 6.37 15.13 6.72
N ILE A 235 5.29 14.99 5.94
CA ILE A 235 4.22 15.99 5.86
C ILE A 235 3.55 16.22 7.22
N HIS A 236 3.32 15.14 7.96
CA HIS A 236 2.65 15.18 9.26
C HIS A 236 3.60 15.42 10.44
N SER A 237 4.89 15.63 10.18
CA SER A 237 5.92 15.82 11.23
C SER A 237 5.95 14.68 12.25
N ARG A 238 5.74 13.44 11.76
CA ARG A 238 5.70 12.20 12.55
C ARG A 238 6.95 11.34 12.39
N SER A 239 7.86 11.71 11.50
CA SER A 239 9.08 10.95 11.33
C SER A 239 9.92 10.99 12.61
N ALA A 240 10.29 9.82 13.11
CA ALA A 240 11.27 9.69 14.18
C ALA A 240 12.63 10.28 13.78
N ARG A 241 12.88 10.37 12.46
CA ARG A 241 14.10 10.91 11.88
C ARG A 241 13.78 11.88 10.73
N PRO A 242 13.79 13.20 10.96
CA PRO A 242 13.50 14.16 9.90
C PRO A 242 14.54 14.07 8.77
N LEU A 243 14.09 14.33 7.53
CA LEU A 243 14.97 14.38 6.37
C LEU A 243 15.93 15.58 6.48
N SER A 244 17.23 15.33 6.38
CA SER A 244 18.24 16.38 6.24
C SER A 244 18.27 16.93 4.81
N GLY A 245 18.92 18.07 4.61
CA GLY A 245 19.15 18.63 3.28
C GLY A 245 20.07 17.75 2.44
N SER A 246 21.02 17.07 3.07
CA SER A 246 21.86 16.06 2.41
C SER A 246 21.03 14.85 1.94
N ASP A 247 20.06 14.40 2.75
CA ASP A 247 19.15 13.32 2.35
C ASP A 247 18.28 13.75 1.16
N LEU A 248 17.73 14.97 1.19
CA LEU A 248 16.94 15.52 0.10
C LEU A 248 17.74 15.58 -1.21
N GLN A 249 18.99 16.06 -1.18
CA GLN A 249 19.85 16.10 -2.36
C GLN A 249 20.07 14.72 -2.97
N LEU A 250 20.38 13.72 -2.14
CA LEU A 250 20.59 12.35 -2.60
C LEU A 250 19.30 11.74 -3.15
N ILE A 251 18.16 11.95 -2.48
CA ILE A 251 16.86 11.50 -2.98
C ILE A 251 16.56 12.13 -4.34
N ILE A 252 16.72 13.44 -4.50
CA ILE A 252 16.47 14.17 -5.75
C ILE A 252 17.33 13.62 -6.89
N GLN A 253 18.63 13.36 -6.64
CA GLN A 253 19.53 12.75 -7.61
C GLN A 253 19.02 11.37 -8.06
N TRP A 254 18.67 10.49 -7.12
CA TRP A 254 18.19 9.15 -7.43
C TRP A 254 16.84 9.17 -8.13
N ARG A 255 15.94 10.09 -7.77
CA ARG A 255 14.64 10.26 -8.43
C ARG A 255 14.79 10.80 -9.85
N SER A 256 15.69 11.75 -10.09
CA SER A 256 16.00 12.20 -11.46
C SER A 256 16.44 11.04 -12.36
N LEU A 257 17.41 10.24 -11.90
CA LEU A 257 17.89 9.06 -12.61
C LEU A 257 16.77 8.01 -12.80
N GLY A 258 16.06 7.66 -11.73
CA GLY A 258 14.98 6.67 -11.74
C GLY A 258 13.84 7.04 -12.70
N THR A 259 13.36 8.29 -12.67
CA THR A 259 12.31 8.75 -13.60
C THR A 259 12.79 8.72 -15.06
N MET A 260 14.06 9.08 -15.32
CA MET A 260 14.62 8.96 -16.67
C MET A 260 14.68 7.50 -17.15
N LEU A 261 15.13 6.58 -16.30
CA LEU A 261 15.23 5.15 -16.61
C LEU A 261 13.84 4.54 -16.83
N ALA A 262 12.86 4.89 -16.03
CA ALA A 262 11.47 4.47 -16.23
C ALA A 262 10.91 4.95 -17.56
N GLY A 263 11.20 6.19 -17.95
CA GLY A 263 10.87 6.69 -19.30
C GLY A 263 11.52 5.86 -20.40
N ARG A 264 12.78 5.42 -20.23
CA ARG A 264 13.44 4.51 -21.20
C ARG A 264 12.79 3.12 -21.23
N LEU A 265 12.42 2.55 -20.08
CA LEU A 265 11.68 1.27 -20.02
C LEU A 265 10.38 1.34 -20.82
N LEU A 266 9.62 2.44 -20.71
CA LEU A 266 8.39 2.62 -21.49
C LEU A 266 8.64 2.71 -23.00
N VAL A 267 9.74 3.35 -23.44
CA VAL A 267 10.14 3.35 -24.86
C VAL A 267 10.49 1.95 -25.34
N HIS A 268 11.22 1.18 -24.52
CA HIS A 268 11.58 -0.19 -24.87
C HIS A 268 10.36 -1.11 -24.90
N ALA A 269 9.44 -1.03 -23.93
CA ALA A 269 8.21 -1.81 -23.95
C ALA A 269 7.28 -1.46 -25.14
N ALA A 270 7.38 -0.22 -25.65
CA ALA A 270 6.65 0.19 -26.85
C ALA A 270 7.12 -0.53 -28.14
N THR A 271 8.28 -1.19 -28.16
CA THR A 271 8.69 -2.02 -29.32
C THR A 271 7.97 -3.36 -29.36
N GLU A 272 7.53 -3.87 -28.21
CA GLU A 272 6.79 -5.13 -28.06
C GLU A 272 5.27 -4.94 -28.16
N SER A 273 4.81 -3.70 -28.24
CA SER A 273 3.38 -3.37 -28.25
C SER A 273 2.90 -3.05 -29.67
N PRO A 274 1.74 -3.56 -30.13
CA PRO A 274 1.19 -3.17 -31.42
C PRO A 274 0.42 -1.85 -31.36
N GLY A 275 0.44 -1.09 -32.47
CA GLY A 275 -0.50 -0.01 -32.76
C GLY A 275 -0.62 1.07 -31.67
N ALA A 276 -1.84 1.26 -31.16
CA ALA A 276 -2.19 2.33 -30.21
C ALA A 276 -1.44 2.23 -28.87
N ALA A 277 -1.14 1.02 -28.39
CA ALA A 277 -0.44 0.80 -27.13
C ALA A 277 1.01 1.31 -27.21
N ALA A 278 1.73 1.05 -28.31
CA ALA A 278 3.08 1.58 -28.52
C ALA A 278 3.10 3.11 -28.55
N THR A 279 2.16 3.73 -29.26
CA THR A 279 2.06 5.20 -29.32
C THR A 279 1.78 5.78 -27.94
N ALA A 280 0.88 5.18 -27.17
CA ALA A 280 0.56 5.62 -25.82
C ALA A 280 1.77 5.50 -24.87
N LEU A 281 2.51 4.39 -24.92
CA LEU A 281 3.72 4.18 -24.11
C LEU A 281 4.83 5.18 -24.46
N ARG A 282 5.04 5.49 -25.75
CA ARG A 282 6.00 6.53 -26.18
C ARG A 282 5.59 7.91 -25.68
N GLY A 283 4.30 8.26 -25.77
CA GLY A 283 3.77 9.51 -25.22
C GLY A 283 3.97 9.62 -23.71
N CYS A 284 3.73 8.52 -22.97
CA CYS A 284 4.02 8.45 -21.54
C CYS A 284 5.53 8.67 -21.28
N ALA A 285 6.40 8.00 -22.04
CA ALA A 285 7.85 8.14 -21.90
C ALA A 285 8.34 9.59 -22.07
N ASP A 286 7.76 10.38 -22.98
CA ASP A 286 8.10 11.78 -23.16
C ASP A 286 7.76 12.63 -21.93
N LEU A 287 6.64 12.31 -21.24
CA LEU A 287 6.27 12.95 -19.99
C LEU A 287 7.19 12.55 -18.84
N PHE A 288 7.64 11.29 -18.78
CA PHE A 288 8.69 10.85 -17.84
C PHE A 288 10.01 11.59 -18.07
N ARG A 289 10.43 11.80 -19.33
CA ARG A 289 11.62 12.61 -19.63
C ARG A 289 11.45 14.06 -19.16
N SER A 290 10.24 14.61 -19.26
CA SER A 290 9.92 15.96 -18.79
C SER A 290 9.93 16.05 -17.25
N ALA A 291 9.40 15.03 -16.57
CA ALA A 291 9.47 14.92 -15.11
C ALA A 291 10.92 14.74 -14.60
N ALA A 292 11.73 13.93 -15.29
CA ALA A 292 13.15 13.76 -14.97
C ALA A 292 13.96 15.07 -15.12
N ARG A 293 13.64 15.89 -16.14
CA ARG A 293 14.17 17.26 -16.28
C ARG A 293 13.75 18.15 -15.11
N GLY A 294 12.49 18.07 -14.68
CA GLY A 294 12.02 18.77 -13.48
C GLY A 294 12.83 18.41 -12.24
N TRP A 295 13.08 17.13 -12.00
CA TRP A 295 13.95 16.69 -10.89
C TRP A 295 15.39 17.18 -11.03
N ARG A 296 15.95 17.18 -12.24
CA ARG A 296 17.29 17.70 -12.51
C ARG A 296 17.38 19.20 -12.25
N ASP A 297 16.37 19.97 -12.61
CA ASP A 297 16.30 21.41 -12.33
C ASP A 297 16.29 21.68 -10.82
N VAL A 298 15.61 20.84 -10.04
CA VAL A 298 15.66 20.90 -8.57
C VAL A 298 17.09 20.60 -8.10
N GLN A 299 17.71 19.53 -8.59
CA GLN A 299 19.08 19.14 -8.25
C GLN A 299 20.08 20.28 -8.47
N GLU A 300 20.04 20.94 -9.64
CA GLU A 300 20.94 22.05 -9.96
C GLU A 300 20.76 23.24 -9.01
N ARG A 301 19.53 23.51 -8.56
CA ARG A 301 19.26 24.58 -7.58
C ARG A 301 19.81 24.24 -6.19
N TRP A 302 19.89 22.96 -5.84
CA TRP A 302 20.45 22.49 -4.58
C TRP A 302 21.99 22.41 -4.58
N LYS A 303 22.65 22.44 -5.75
CA LYS A 303 24.09 22.23 -5.91
C LYS A 303 24.98 23.15 -5.07
N ARG A 304 24.49 24.36 -4.76
CA ARG A 304 25.18 25.39 -3.96
C ARG A 304 24.52 25.62 -2.59
N VAL A 305 23.75 24.64 -2.13
CA VAL A 305 23.10 24.66 -0.82
C VAL A 305 23.71 23.53 0.00
N VAL A 306 24.18 23.86 1.20
CA VAL A 306 24.76 22.90 2.14
C VAL A 306 23.91 22.89 3.40
N ASP A 307 23.53 21.70 3.85
CA ASP A 307 22.97 21.50 5.19
C ASP A 307 24.12 21.30 6.16
N VAL A 308 24.27 22.23 7.09
CA VAL A 308 25.25 22.14 8.17
C VAL A 308 24.52 21.75 9.43
N ASP A 309 25.00 20.72 10.15
CA ASP A 309 24.55 20.47 11.52
C ASP A 309 24.61 21.78 12.32
N ASP A 310 23.58 22.09 13.11
CA ASP A 310 23.54 23.33 13.89
C ASP A 310 24.90 23.55 14.57
N PRO A 311 25.63 24.63 14.24
CA PRO A 311 26.97 24.86 14.77
C PRO A 311 26.97 24.98 16.30
N ARG A 312 25.79 25.17 16.93
CA ARG A 312 25.59 25.15 18.39
C ARG A 312 25.57 23.74 18.98
N ILE A 313 25.25 22.72 18.19
CA ILE A 313 25.17 21.30 18.59
C ILE A 313 26.49 20.56 18.35
N ARG A 314 27.26 20.94 17.32
CA ARG A 314 28.62 20.42 17.06
C ARG A 314 29.57 21.52 16.52
N PRO A 315 30.22 22.31 17.39
CA PRO A 315 31.04 23.46 16.99
C PRO A 315 32.39 23.13 16.32
N ARG A 316 32.69 21.85 16.05
CA ARG A 316 33.99 21.39 15.52
C ARG A 316 33.83 20.70 14.17
N LEU A 317 33.36 21.42 13.17
CA LEU A 317 33.65 21.04 11.79
C LEU A 317 35.10 21.46 11.49
N PRO A 318 35.97 20.58 10.96
CA PRO A 318 37.30 20.98 10.54
C PRO A 318 37.15 22.08 9.48
N ARG A 319 37.89 23.18 9.66
CA ARG A 319 37.91 24.26 8.67
C ARG A 319 38.40 23.65 7.34
N PRO A 320 37.65 23.76 6.23
CA PRO A 320 38.18 23.35 4.95
C PRO A 320 39.47 24.13 4.69
N GLY A 321 40.56 23.42 4.40
CA GLY A 321 41.86 24.04 4.13
C GLY A 321 41.78 25.00 2.96
N TYR A 322 42.48 26.13 3.04
CA TYR A 322 42.48 27.17 1.99
C TYR A 322 42.87 26.62 0.60
N GLU A 323 43.84 25.70 0.54
CA GLU A 323 44.26 25.08 -0.73
C GLU A 323 43.20 24.16 -1.35
N ALA A 324 42.44 23.45 -0.52
CA ALA A 324 41.35 22.57 -0.96
C ALA A 324 40.23 23.34 -1.67
N VAL A 325 39.84 24.48 -1.08
CA VAL A 325 38.85 25.39 -1.67
C VAL A 325 39.38 26.02 -2.95
N ARG A 326 40.67 26.40 -2.99
CA ARG A 326 41.32 26.98 -4.17
C ARG A 326 41.43 26.02 -5.35
N GLN A 327 41.56 24.71 -5.09
CA GLN A 327 41.65 23.67 -6.12
C GLN A 327 40.27 23.17 -6.60
N GLY A 328 39.17 23.73 -6.10
CA GLY A 328 37.82 23.24 -6.43
C GLY A 328 37.57 21.81 -5.96
N GLN A 329 38.39 21.30 -5.03
CA GLN A 329 38.20 19.98 -4.47
C GLN A 329 37.03 20.05 -3.51
N THR A 330 35.90 19.47 -3.91
CA THR A 330 34.78 19.23 -3.02
C THR A 330 35.20 18.19 -1.99
N PHE A 331 35.60 18.63 -0.81
CA PHE A 331 35.68 17.73 0.34
C PHE A 331 34.25 17.30 0.66
N PRO A 332 33.94 15.99 0.68
CA PRO A 332 32.69 15.57 1.29
C PRO A 332 32.74 16.05 2.73
N MET A 333 31.81 16.96 3.10
CA MET A 333 31.58 17.32 4.50
C MET A 333 31.52 16.04 5.32
N PRO A 334 32.14 15.97 6.52
CA PRO A 334 32.09 14.77 7.33
C PRO A 334 30.62 14.37 7.50
N ARG A 335 30.25 13.24 6.90
CA ARG A 335 28.90 12.67 6.98
C ARG A 335 28.69 12.21 8.42
N GLY A 336 28.32 13.15 9.29
CA GLY A 336 28.23 12.93 10.73
C GLY A 336 27.05 12.05 11.15
N GLN A 337 26.14 11.75 10.21
CA GLN A 337 24.99 10.89 10.42
C GLN A 337 24.85 9.87 9.28
N VAL A 338 24.49 8.63 9.63
CA VAL A 338 24.03 7.58 8.69
C VAL A 338 22.93 8.17 7.80
N PRO A 339 22.85 8.00 6.47
CA PRO A 339 21.75 8.58 5.67
C PRO A 339 20.35 8.15 6.15
N HIS A 340 19.33 8.96 5.89
CA HIS A 340 17.94 8.55 6.13
C HIS A 340 17.60 7.31 5.27
N PRO A 341 16.84 6.31 5.77
CA PRO A 341 16.49 5.10 5.02
C PRO A 341 15.95 5.34 3.60
N ALA A 342 15.13 6.39 3.44
CA ALA A 342 14.58 6.79 2.15
C ALA A 342 15.61 7.11 1.07
N VAL A 343 16.84 7.48 1.44
CA VAL A 343 17.95 7.66 0.48
C VAL A 343 18.30 6.32 -0.16
N GLU A 344 18.45 5.28 0.64
CA GLU A 344 18.76 3.93 0.15
C GLU A 344 17.56 3.33 -0.59
N THR A 345 16.33 3.57 -0.13
CA THR A 345 15.11 3.19 -0.87
C THR A 345 15.05 3.87 -2.25
N ALA A 346 15.31 5.18 -2.33
CA ALA A 346 15.33 5.90 -3.60
C ALA A 346 16.42 5.36 -4.54
N ARG A 347 17.61 5.07 -4.00
CA ARG A 347 18.68 4.42 -4.74
C ARG A 347 18.28 3.04 -5.25
N ALA A 348 17.71 2.20 -4.40
CA ALA A 348 17.26 0.86 -4.76
C ALA A 348 16.24 0.88 -5.90
N THR A 349 15.26 1.79 -5.86
CA THR A 349 14.30 1.94 -6.99
C THR A 349 15.00 2.27 -8.31
N ALA A 350 15.96 3.20 -8.31
CA ALA A 350 16.70 3.57 -9.52
C ALA A 350 17.59 2.42 -10.02
N LEU A 351 18.26 1.71 -9.11
CA LEU A 351 19.07 0.54 -9.43
C LEU A 351 18.24 -0.59 -10.02
N CYS A 352 17.13 -0.98 -9.40
CA CYS A 352 16.23 -2.01 -9.92
C CYS A 352 15.67 -1.63 -11.31
N THR A 353 15.32 -0.35 -11.51
CA THR A 353 14.85 0.16 -12.82
C THR A 353 15.94 0.04 -13.89
N GLY A 354 17.19 0.38 -13.55
CA GLY A 354 18.32 0.23 -14.47
C GLY A 354 18.70 -1.23 -14.70
N ARG A 355 18.61 -2.10 -13.69
CA ARG A 355 18.86 -3.54 -13.81
C ARG A 355 17.85 -4.24 -14.71
N LEU A 356 16.58 -3.82 -14.67
CA LEU A 356 15.60 -4.28 -15.66
C LEU A 356 16.07 -3.97 -17.09
N LEU A 357 16.55 -2.74 -17.33
CA LEU A 357 16.94 -2.25 -18.65
C LEU A 357 18.28 -2.79 -19.17
N PHE A 358 19.28 -2.92 -18.28
CA PHE A 358 20.68 -3.16 -18.65
C PHE A 358 21.27 -4.46 -18.08
N GLY A 359 20.56 -5.17 -17.20
CA GLY A 359 21.00 -6.42 -16.59
C GLY A 359 21.47 -6.31 -15.14
N GLY A 360 21.72 -7.47 -14.51
CA GLY A 360 21.97 -7.59 -13.07
C GLY A 360 23.21 -6.83 -12.57
N ASP A 361 24.25 -6.76 -13.41
CA ASP A 361 25.53 -6.13 -13.12
C ASP A 361 25.54 -4.61 -13.36
N TRP A 362 24.40 -4.04 -13.79
CA TRP A 362 24.32 -2.61 -14.04
C TRP A 362 24.37 -1.80 -12.74
N ALA A 363 25.32 -0.87 -12.69
CA ALA A 363 25.39 0.20 -11.72
C ALA A 363 25.76 1.52 -12.42
N PRO A 364 25.23 2.66 -11.96
CA PRO A 364 25.46 3.97 -12.57
C PRO A 364 26.93 4.43 -12.48
N ASP A 365 27.65 3.95 -11.47
CA ASP A 365 29.04 4.32 -11.20
C ASP A 365 30.06 3.32 -11.77
N SER A 366 29.62 2.27 -12.46
CA SER A 366 30.50 1.24 -13.00
C SER A 366 31.37 1.79 -14.15
N PRO A 367 32.71 1.71 -14.05
CA PRO A 367 33.60 2.15 -15.12
C PRO A 367 33.56 1.13 -16.27
N GLY A 368 32.92 1.50 -17.39
CA GLY A 368 32.82 0.68 -18.59
C GLY A 368 31.83 1.24 -19.60
N ALA A 369 32.02 0.95 -20.89
CA ALA A 369 31.16 1.37 -22.01
C ALA A 369 29.66 1.17 -21.71
N PRO A 370 28.73 1.89 -22.40
CA PRO A 370 27.30 1.73 -22.13
C PRO A 370 26.92 0.26 -22.27
N LEU A 371 26.49 -0.33 -21.15
CA LEU A 371 25.93 -1.68 -21.14
C LEU A 371 24.84 -1.73 -22.20
N ARG A 372 24.96 -2.67 -23.14
CA ARG A 372 23.96 -2.83 -24.20
C ARG A 372 22.61 -3.03 -23.53
N THR A 373 21.63 -2.23 -23.92
CA THR A 373 20.26 -2.43 -23.47
C THR A 373 19.83 -3.85 -23.78
N ARG A 374 19.17 -4.49 -22.81
CA ARG A 374 18.61 -5.83 -22.98
C ARG A 374 17.53 -5.84 -24.07
N SER A 375 17.21 -7.03 -24.56
CA SER A 375 16.12 -7.16 -25.52
C SER A 375 14.80 -6.73 -24.87
N ALA A 376 13.94 -6.04 -25.61
CA ALA A 376 12.65 -5.60 -25.09
C ALA A 376 11.74 -6.75 -24.62
N PRO A 377 11.70 -7.93 -25.30
CA PRO A 377 10.97 -9.09 -24.79
C PRO A 377 11.42 -9.51 -23.38
N ASP A 378 12.73 -9.56 -23.12
CA ASP A 378 13.24 -9.95 -21.80
C ASP A 378 12.87 -8.94 -20.71
N VAL A 379 12.95 -7.64 -21.03
CA VAL A 379 12.57 -6.56 -20.11
C VAL A 379 11.09 -6.64 -19.75
N VAL A 380 10.23 -6.83 -20.76
CA VAL A 380 8.78 -6.96 -20.55
C VAL A 380 8.45 -8.23 -19.77
N ALA A 381 9.09 -9.35 -20.07
CA ALA A 381 8.89 -10.61 -19.37
C ALA A 381 9.29 -10.51 -17.89
N ASP A 382 10.48 -9.98 -17.59
CA ASP A 382 10.96 -9.81 -16.20
C ASP A 382 10.13 -8.78 -15.41
N ALA A 383 9.47 -7.85 -16.10
CA ALA A 383 8.54 -6.91 -15.46
C ALA A 383 7.14 -7.50 -15.22
N GLY A 384 6.86 -8.73 -15.67
CA GLY A 384 5.55 -9.36 -15.57
C GLY A 384 4.57 -8.99 -16.70
N GLY A 385 5.06 -8.39 -17.78
CA GLY A 385 4.28 -7.93 -18.92
C GLY A 385 4.11 -6.41 -19.01
N ILE A 386 3.54 -5.94 -20.13
CA ILE A 386 3.34 -4.50 -20.40
C ILE A 386 2.42 -3.85 -19.34
N ALA A 387 1.35 -4.54 -18.93
CA ALA A 387 0.42 -4.05 -17.93
C ALA A 387 1.11 -3.84 -16.58
N GLU A 388 1.88 -4.83 -16.11
CA GLU A 388 2.60 -4.76 -14.83
C GLU A 388 3.74 -3.72 -14.85
N LEU A 389 4.42 -3.56 -15.99
CA LEU A 389 5.41 -2.49 -16.17
C LEU A 389 4.76 -1.11 -16.10
N ALA A 390 3.59 -0.92 -16.74
CA ALA A 390 2.83 0.33 -16.68
C ALA A 390 2.34 0.63 -15.26
N GLN A 391 1.86 -0.39 -14.52
CA GLN A 391 1.49 -0.26 -13.11
C GLN A 391 2.70 0.13 -12.25
N THR A 392 3.86 -0.47 -12.49
CA THR A 392 5.11 -0.16 -11.76
C THR A 392 5.55 1.28 -12.03
N ALA A 393 5.49 1.73 -13.29
CA ALA A 393 5.75 3.12 -13.67
C ALA A 393 4.74 4.08 -13.01
N TYR A 394 3.47 3.70 -12.92
CA TYR A 394 2.45 4.48 -12.21
C TYR A 394 2.80 4.66 -10.73
N ARG A 395 3.11 3.57 -10.01
CA ARG A 395 3.50 3.65 -8.59
C ARG A 395 4.76 4.49 -8.38
N LEU A 396 5.71 4.44 -9.31
CA LEU A 396 6.89 5.30 -9.29
C LEU A 396 6.51 6.79 -9.35
N THR A 397 5.59 7.18 -10.25
CA THR A 397 5.12 8.57 -10.37
C THR A 397 4.37 9.05 -9.14
N VAL A 398 3.58 8.17 -8.51
CA VAL A 398 2.88 8.46 -7.25
C VAL A 398 3.89 8.75 -6.14
N ALA A 399 4.86 7.86 -5.93
CA ALA A 399 5.89 8.03 -4.90
C ALA A 399 6.72 9.31 -5.15
N ASP A 400 7.09 9.58 -6.41
CA ASP A 400 7.79 10.81 -6.80
C ASP A 400 7.00 12.07 -6.45
N TRP A 401 5.71 12.08 -6.80
CA TRP A 401 4.83 13.19 -6.48
C TRP A 401 4.72 13.40 -4.98
N GLN A 402 4.53 12.34 -4.19
CA GLN A 402 4.42 12.45 -2.74
C GLN A 402 5.70 13.00 -2.10
N ILE A 403 6.88 12.55 -2.55
CA ILE A 403 8.17 13.10 -2.10
C ILE A 403 8.29 14.58 -2.48
N ALA A 404 7.91 14.96 -3.70
CA ALA A 404 7.94 16.36 -4.13
C ALA A 404 6.97 17.25 -3.32
N VAL A 405 5.82 16.73 -2.91
CA VAL A 405 4.89 17.40 -1.98
C VAL A 405 5.48 17.52 -0.58
N ALA A 406 6.15 16.49 -0.08
CA ALA A 406 6.74 16.45 1.26
C ALA A 406 8.00 17.32 1.40
N ALA A 407 8.80 17.45 0.34
CA ALA A 407 10.10 18.10 0.38
C ALA A 407 10.06 19.56 0.86
N PRO A 408 9.11 20.43 0.46
CA PRO A 408 8.98 21.78 1.03
C PRO A 408 8.78 21.78 2.56
N ARG A 409 8.09 20.77 3.11
CA ARG A 409 7.89 20.66 4.56
C ARG A 409 9.17 20.24 5.27
N ALA A 410 9.90 19.27 4.72
CA ALA A 410 11.23 18.91 5.20
C ALA A 410 12.18 20.11 5.17
N MET A 411 12.18 20.88 4.08
CA MET A 411 12.98 22.10 3.95
C MET A 411 12.67 23.14 5.02
N THR A 412 11.41 23.39 5.34
CA THR A 412 11.04 24.33 6.41
C THR A 412 11.58 23.88 7.77
N ALA A 413 11.61 22.57 8.05
CA ALA A 413 12.15 22.05 9.30
C ALA A 413 13.68 22.26 9.42
N ILE A 414 14.40 22.26 8.30
CA ILE A 414 15.86 22.42 8.24
C ILE A 414 16.32 23.81 7.78
N GLU A 415 15.41 24.75 7.53
CA GLU A 415 15.69 26.05 6.91
C GLU A 415 16.84 26.80 7.61
N HIS A 416 16.85 26.78 8.94
CA HIS A 416 17.85 27.42 9.80
C HIS A 416 19.27 26.84 9.66
N ARG A 417 19.41 25.66 9.04
CA ARG A 417 20.68 24.92 8.82
C ARG A 417 21.21 25.05 7.39
N LEU A 418 20.42 25.60 6.48
CA LEU A 418 20.79 25.69 5.08
C LEU A 418 21.67 26.91 4.83
N LEU A 419 22.88 26.67 4.32
CA LEU A 419 23.84 27.69 3.92
C LEU A 419 24.09 27.65 2.41
N THR A 420 24.51 28.78 1.85
CA THR A 420 24.87 28.94 0.44
C THR A 420 26.13 29.78 0.27
N ASP A 421 26.79 29.63 -0.88
CA ASP A 421 28.00 30.36 -1.29
C ASP A 421 27.80 31.17 -2.59
N VAL A 422 26.55 31.36 -3.04
CA VAL A 422 26.17 31.98 -4.32
C VAL A 422 26.53 33.48 -4.36
N PRO A 423 27.66 33.90 -4.96
CA PRO A 423 28.26 35.22 -4.76
C PRO A 423 27.31 36.41 -4.95
N GLU A 424 26.36 36.28 -5.88
CA GLU A 424 25.34 37.27 -6.23
C GLU A 424 24.39 37.61 -5.06
N HIS A 425 24.35 36.78 -4.03
CA HIS A 425 23.49 36.92 -2.86
C HIS A 425 24.27 37.09 -1.56
N ARG A 426 25.59 37.36 -1.62
CA ARG A 426 26.38 37.52 -0.40
C ARG A 426 25.98 38.82 0.33
N PRO A 427 25.64 38.76 1.63
CA PRO A 427 25.42 39.98 2.41
C PRO A 427 26.68 40.86 2.40
N ALA A 428 26.49 42.18 2.26
CA ALA A 428 27.60 43.13 2.24
C ALA A 428 28.46 42.99 3.51
N GLY A 429 29.78 42.86 3.34
CA GLY A 429 30.72 42.71 4.46
C GLY A 429 30.69 41.36 5.18
N HIS A 430 29.96 40.34 4.69
CA HIS A 430 29.93 39.03 5.35
C HIS A 430 31.31 38.36 5.34
N PRO A 431 31.90 38.00 6.50
CA PRO A 431 33.30 37.57 6.56
C PRO A 431 33.53 36.12 6.12
N TYR A 432 32.49 35.28 6.09
CA TYR A 432 32.60 33.86 5.76
C TYR A 432 32.13 33.54 4.33
N PRO A 433 32.68 32.48 3.70
CA PRO A 433 32.31 32.06 2.34
C PRO A 433 30.88 31.48 2.24
N PHE A 434 30.37 30.93 3.34
CA PHE A 434 29.00 30.43 3.44
C PHE A 434 28.16 31.36 4.33
N TYR A 435 26.91 31.58 3.95
CA TYR A 435 25.93 32.38 4.68
C TYR A 435 24.53 31.80 4.49
N GLN A 436 23.57 32.22 5.32
CA GLN A 436 22.21 31.70 5.28
C GLN A 436 21.54 31.96 3.93
N LEU A 437 20.68 31.02 3.51
CA LEU A 437 19.85 31.21 2.32
C LEU A 437 18.91 32.40 2.52
N HIS A 438 18.81 33.26 1.51
CA HIS A 438 17.81 34.31 1.50
C HIS A 438 16.42 33.72 1.28
N SER A 439 15.39 34.38 1.81
CA SER A 439 13.99 33.95 1.70
C SER A 439 13.54 33.71 0.26
N HIS A 440 13.99 34.54 -0.69
CA HIS A 440 13.67 34.36 -2.12
C HIS A 440 14.34 33.13 -2.74
N GLN A 441 15.56 32.76 -2.30
CA GLN A 441 16.24 31.54 -2.76
C GLN A 441 15.51 30.30 -2.25
N LEU A 442 15.09 30.34 -0.99
CA LEU A 442 14.32 29.28 -0.37
C LEU A 442 12.95 29.10 -1.05
N GLU A 443 12.26 30.21 -1.36
CA GLU A 443 10.99 30.16 -2.06
C GLU A 443 11.16 29.63 -3.49
N ARG A 444 12.24 29.99 -4.19
CA ARG A 444 12.60 29.43 -5.50
C ARG A 444 12.86 27.93 -5.45
N LEU A 445 13.48 27.43 -4.38
CA LEU A 445 13.66 26.00 -4.16
C LEU A 445 12.30 25.32 -3.92
N ARG A 446 11.47 25.85 -3.02
CA ARG A 446 10.11 25.32 -2.77
C ARG A 446 9.25 25.30 -4.04
N THR A 447 9.27 26.38 -4.83
CA THR A 447 8.54 26.49 -6.10
C THR A 447 9.02 25.46 -7.15
N SER A 448 10.30 25.06 -7.12
CA SER A 448 10.82 24.06 -8.06
C SER A 448 10.19 22.68 -7.87
N PHE A 449 9.91 22.28 -6.62
CA PHE A 449 9.19 21.04 -6.34
C PHE A 449 7.76 21.06 -6.86
N GLN A 450 7.09 22.22 -6.89
CA GLN A 450 5.74 22.33 -7.47
C GLN A 450 5.71 21.97 -8.96
N ARG A 451 6.78 22.32 -9.70
CA ARG A 451 6.92 21.94 -11.12
C ARG A 451 7.10 20.43 -11.28
N VAL A 452 7.88 19.80 -10.39
CA VAL A 452 8.00 18.34 -10.33
C VAL A 452 6.63 17.70 -10.07
N CYS A 453 5.87 18.19 -9.09
CA CYS A 453 4.53 17.68 -8.82
C CYS A 453 3.64 17.72 -10.06
N ALA A 454 3.60 18.85 -10.78
CA ALA A 454 2.80 18.99 -12.00
C ALA A 454 3.25 18.01 -13.10
N ALA A 455 4.56 17.84 -13.30
CA ALA A 455 5.10 16.93 -14.30
C ALA A 455 4.81 15.45 -13.97
N GLN A 456 4.93 15.06 -12.70
CA GLN A 456 4.62 13.71 -12.24
C GLN A 456 3.11 13.41 -12.36
N GLN A 457 2.26 14.39 -12.04
CA GLN A 457 0.81 14.26 -12.22
C GLN A 457 0.44 14.09 -13.70
N ALA A 458 1.07 14.85 -14.62
CA ALA A 458 0.85 14.69 -16.05
C ALA A 458 1.29 13.29 -16.54
N ALA A 459 2.45 12.79 -16.09
CA ALA A 459 2.91 11.44 -16.41
C ALA A 459 1.94 10.36 -15.90
N ALA A 460 1.47 10.48 -14.65
CA ALA A 460 0.48 9.58 -14.08
C ALA A 460 -0.84 9.59 -14.86
N GLN A 461 -1.36 10.79 -15.21
CA GLN A 461 -2.58 10.92 -16.01
C GLN A 461 -2.43 10.27 -17.40
N SER A 462 -1.27 10.41 -18.04
CA SER A 462 -1.01 9.78 -19.33
C SER A 462 -0.97 8.25 -19.22
N LEU A 463 -0.40 7.70 -18.15
CA LEU A 463 -0.44 6.25 -17.90
C LEU A 463 -1.88 5.76 -17.70
N LEU A 464 -2.70 6.50 -16.96
CA LEU A 464 -4.11 6.17 -16.78
C LEU A 464 -4.91 6.26 -18.08
N ALA A 465 -4.60 7.24 -18.93
CA ALA A 465 -5.19 7.34 -20.27
C ALA A 465 -4.75 6.19 -21.19
N ALA A 466 -3.53 5.66 -21.00
CA ALA A 466 -3.01 4.49 -21.72
C ALA A 466 -3.56 3.15 -21.20
N ALA A 467 -4.22 3.13 -20.04
CA ALA A 467 -4.69 1.89 -19.39
C ALA A 467 -5.54 0.98 -20.29
N PRO A 468 -6.55 1.49 -21.06
CA PRO A 468 -7.37 0.64 -21.92
C PRO A 468 -6.58 -0.07 -23.01
N THR A 469 -5.47 0.53 -23.47
CA THR A 469 -4.62 -0.03 -24.53
C THR A 469 -3.52 -0.94 -24.01
N THR A 470 -3.08 -0.75 -22.77
CA THR A 470 -1.98 -1.51 -22.15
C THR A 470 -2.47 -2.63 -21.24
N GLY A 471 -3.76 -2.64 -20.88
CA GLY A 471 -4.33 -3.60 -19.93
C GLY A 471 -3.98 -3.29 -18.46
N MET A 472 -3.43 -2.11 -18.17
CA MET A 472 -3.06 -1.70 -16.80
C MET A 472 -4.30 -1.66 -15.88
N ASP A 473 -4.25 -2.31 -14.72
CA ASP A 473 -5.29 -2.18 -13.70
C ASP A 473 -5.28 -0.77 -13.09
N THR A 474 -6.44 -0.11 -13.07
CA THR A 474 -6.62 1.25 -12.56
C THR A 474 -7.17 1.30 -11.13
N ARG A 475 -7.51 0.16 -10.52
CA ARG A 475 -8.02 0.12 -9.13
C ARG A 475 -7.08 0.82 -8.16
N ARG A 476 -5.76 0.62 -8.32
CA ARG A 476 -4.77 1.24 -7.45
C ARG A 476 -4.78 2.76 -7.57
N ALA A 477 -4.98 3.28 -8.77
CA ALA A 477 -5.04 4.71 -9.00
C ALA A 477 -6.25 5.37 -8.33
N VAL A 478 -7.38 4.67 -8.25
CA VAL A 478 -8.58 5.16 -7.55
C VAL A 478 -8.35 5.18 -6.04
N LEU A 479 -7.74 4.13 -5.48
CA LEU A 479 -7.34 4.09 -4.08
C LEU A 479 -6.35 5.22 -3.75
N ASP A 480 -5.36 5.44 -4.60
CA ASP A 480 -4.39 6.51 -4.45
C ASP A 480 -5.07 7.88 -4.50
N ALA A 481 -5.99 8.13 -5.44
CA ALA A 481 -6.73 9.39 -5.50
C ALA A 481 -7.52 9.66 -4.20
N ALA A 482 -8.17 8.65 -3.63
CA ALA A 482 -8.85 8.75 -2.34
C ALA A 482 -7.87 9.06 -1.19
N ALA A 483 -6.73 8.38 -1.13
CA ALA A 483 -5.73 8.57 -0.10
C ALA A 483 -5.05 9.95 -0.18
N HIS A 484 -4.83 10.48 -1.38
CA HIS A 484 -4.17 11.77 -1.59
C HIS A 484 -4.99 12.99 -1.14
N HIS A 485 -6.32 12.88 -1.08
CA HIS A 485 -7.16 13.91 -0.45
C HIS A 485 -6.79 14.16 1.02
N HIS A 486 -6.18 13.18 1.69
CA HIS A 486 -5.68 13.31 3.05
C HIS A 486 -4.23 13.82 3.15
N ILE A 487 -3.51 13.90 2.03
CA ILE A 487 -2.13 14.41 1.97
C ILE A 487 -2.14 15.92 1.65
N THR A 488 -2.96 16.34 0.69
CA THR A 488 -3.10 17.77 0.33
C THR A 488 -4.52 18.08 -0.12
N ALA A 489 -4.94 19.35 0.02
CA ALA A 489 -6.19 19.84 -0.56
C ALA A 489 -6.20 19.86 -2.11
N ARG A 490 -5.06 19.58 -2.77
CA ARG A 490 -4.95 19.48 -4.23
C ARG A 490 -5.34 18.09 -4.70
N THR A 491 -6.09 18.01 -5.79
CA THR A 491 -6.56 16.75 -6.37
C THR A 491 -5.44 16.02 -7.11
N TRP A 492 -5.13 14.79 -6.69
CA TRP A 492 -4.32 13.86 -7.47
C TRP A 492 -5.11 13.35 -8.69
N ALA A 493 -4.39 12.86 -9.70
CA ALA A 493 -4.98 12.26 -10.90
C ALA A 493 -6.02 11.20 -10.53
N SER A 494 -7.25 11.35 -11.03
CA SER A 494 -8.36 10.43 -10.74
C SER A 494 -8.71 9.60 -11.98
N ALA A 495 -8.83 8.29 -11.80
CA ALA A 495 -9.40 7.39 -12.79
C ALA A 495 -10.90 7.21 -12.51
N SER A 496 -11.71 7.16 -13.57
CA SER A 496 -13.11 6.76 -13.42
C SER A 496 -13.20 5.23 -13.32
N VAL A 497 -13.87 4.73 -12.27
CA VAL A 497 -14.19 3.30 -12.15
C VAL A 497 -15.27 2.98 -13.18
N ARG A 498 -14.90 2.36 -14.31
CA ARG A 498 -15.88 1.54 -15.06
C ARG A 498 -15.96 0.21 -14.32
N ALA A 499 -17.02 0.04 -13.52
CA ALA A 499 -17.32 -1.24 -12.92
C ALA A 499 -17.40 -2.30 -14.04
N PRO A 500 -16.66 -3.42 -13.96
CA PRO A 500 -17.01 -4.56 -14.78
C PRO A 500 -18.45 -4.94 -14.41
N ALA A 501 -19.32 -5.06 -15.40
CA ALA A 501 -20.65 -5.61 -15.21
C ALA A 501 -20.50 -7.08 -14.81
N GLU A 502 -20.25 -7.36 -13.52
CA GLU A 502 -20.47 -8.68 -12.96
C GLU A 502 -21.95 -9.00 -13.17
N ARG A 503 -22.23 -9.88 -14.15
CA ARG A 503 -23.53 -10.55 -14.26
C ARG A 503 -23.74 -11.27 -12.93
N ALA A 504 -24.54 -10.66 -12.05
CA ALA A 504 -25.13 -11.40 -10.95
C ALA A 504 -25.86 -12.62 -11.54
N PRO A 505 -25.65 -13.85 -11.04
CA PRO A 505 -26.53 -14.93 -11.39
C PRO A 505 -27.94 -14.51 -10.95
N ALA A 506 -28.83 -14.38 -11.92
CA ALA A 506 -30.23 -14.11 -11.67
C ALA A 506 -30.82 -15.29 -10.90
N ALA A 507 -30.83 -15.21 -9.57
CA ALA A 507 -31.67 -16.05 -8.75
C ALA A 507 -33.12 -15.61 -8.96
N ARG A 508 -33.73 -16.02 -10.07
CA ARG A 508 -35.18 -16.09 -10.22
C ARG A 508 -35.68 -17.24 -9.34
N GLY A 509 -35.82 -16.97 -8.04
CA GLY A 509 -36.74 -17.73 -7.19
C GLY A 509 -38.19 -17.29 -7.51
N PRO A 510 -39.18 -18.18 -7.38
CA PRO A 510 -40.57 -17.84 -7.68
C PRO A 510 -41.06 -16.73 -6.75
N VAL A 511 -41.59 -15.67 -7.35
CA VAL A 511 -42.31 -14.61 -6.64
C VAL A 511 -43.57 -15.24 -6.06
N VAL A 512 -43.56 -15.51 -4.76
CA VAL A 512 -44.79 -15.77 -4.00
C VAL A 512 -45.40 -14.39 -3.70
N PRO A 513 -46.57 -14.03 -4.26
CA PRO A 513 -47.22 -12.78 -3.93
C PRO A 513 -47.65 -12.78 -2.44
N PRO A 514 -47.66 -11.60 -1.79
CA PRO A 514 -48.05 -11.49 -0.39
C PRO A 514 -49.50 -11.96 -0.18
N PRO A 515 -49.84 -12.56 0.97
CA PRO A 515 -51.20 -12.97 1.27
C PRO A 515 -52.11 -11.74 1.33
N VAL A 516 -53.20 -11.80 0.56
CA VAL A 516 -54.30 -10.84 0.56
C VAL A 516 -54.93 -10.81 1.96
N ALA A 517 -55.06 -9.61 2.54
CA ALA A 517 -55.74 -9.40 3.81
C ALA A 517 -57.22 -9.83 3.69
N PRO A 518 -57.80 -10.49 4.71
CA PRO A 518 -59.21 -10.86 4.71
C PRO A 518 -60.08 -9.59 4.77
N GLY A 519 -61.04 -9.53 3.84
CA GLY A 519 -61.95 -8.41 3.66
C GLY A 519 -62.78 -8.08 4.89
N GLU A 520 -63.05 -6.78 5.04
CA GLU A 520 -64.01 -6.24 6.00
C GLU A 520 -65.39 -6.87 5.77
N GLY A 521 -65.82 -7.64 6.77
CA GLY A 521 -67.20 -8.08 6.90
C GLY A 521 -68.08 -6.89 7.27
N VAL A 522 -69.04 -6.62 6.39
CA VAL A 522 -70.23 -5.81 6.58
C VAL A 522 -70.86 -6.08 7.97
N ARG A 523 -71.12 -5.02 8.74
CA ARG A 523 -72.13 -5.05 9.81
C ARG A 523 -73.37 -4.29 9.33
N LEU A 524 -74.53 -4.88 9.60
CA LEU A 524 -75.86 -4.28 9.48
C LEU A 524 -75.93 -2.92 10.16
#